data_AF-A0A8H6W7H8-F1
#
_entry.id   AF-A0A8H6W7H8-F1
#
_cell.length_a   1.000
_cell.length_b   1.000
_cell.length_c   1.000
_cell.angle_alpha   90.00
_cell.angle_beta   90.00
_cell.angle_gamma   90.00
#
_symmetry.space_group_name_H-M   'P 1'
#
loop_
_entity.id
_entity.type
_entity.pdbx_description
1 polymer ?
#
loop_
_entity_poly.entity_id
_entity_poly.type
_entity_poly.pdbx_seq_one_letter_code
_entity_poly.pdbx_strand_id
1 'polypeptide(L)'
;MTAFEKFPGLSITNVFPDHDLCFGSDWNLSSVCQVPSQTMIDFLNITESPQKYLDTYCADPPYDSCSFGYCPNPDVASPAVRASTYFTSLVAAILVLYSPEDVISSFFAQLLNVYSLVVSAVIAIANHKLSKLHAVIALTLAASPLSLYLIFYVIRSMLGKQTRLQAVFGDRMYLNRALVLIALPLWISVLVFTALPTSAWRFSQAACDSIVAENHIVRLFFLPFIAFFAALPAIGALILASVAIPWGIAVWRLRKIIWGKRDGRKLPLGRLWRKTVQQYPFIQFYTVIVLPHIFWIFNVEFGLYLLDPREHFEATYGQLLAIFVTVPPLIQLCLLLPRIPTWFIDLAWVRLLTCRRDRPYHAPRPQHSSMLPSAHGAETNFSLVGEKSDGLPDGAEDDAQGHIY
;
A
#
# COMPACT_ATOMS: atom_id res chain seq x y z
N MET A 1 1.90 -29.09 10.98
CA MET A 1 2.57 -30.19 11.71
C MET A 1 3.73 -29.58 12.46
N THR A 2 3.47 -29.28 13.72
CA THR A 2 4.25 -28.42 14.60
C THR A 2 5.31 -29.21 15.34
N ALA A 3 6.53 -28.69 15.39
CA ALA A 3 7.68 -29.25 16.09
C ALA A 3 7.57 -29.20 17.64
N PHE A 4 6.36 -29.30 18.19
CA PHE A 4 6.07 -29.12 19.62
C PHE A 4 5.67 -30.42 20.34
N GLU A 5 5.81 -31.58 19.70
CA GLU A 5 5.35 -32.86 20.26
C GLU A 5 6.44 -33.68 21.00
N LYS A 6 7.60 -33.09 21.32
CA LYS A 6 8.74 -33.86 21.87
C LYS A 6 9.00 -33.73 23.38
N PHE A 7 8.10 -33.14 24.16
CA PHE A 7 8.26 -33.10 25.63
C PHE A 7 6.92 -33.28 26.39
N PRO A 8 6.40 -34.51 26.49
CA PRO A 8 5.20 -34.80 27.26
C PRO A 8 5.55 -34.86 28.76
N GLY A 9 5.51 -33.72 29.46
CA GLY A 9 5.72 -33.68 30.91
C GLY A 9 6.07 -32.31 31.50
N LEU A 10 6.39 -31.33 30.67
CA LEU A 10 6.67 -29.96 31.10
C LEU A 10 5.37 -29.16 31.17
N SER A 11 4.73 -29.19 32.34
CA SER A 11 3.77 -28.14 32.73
C SER A 11 4.57 -26.87 32.98
N ILE A 12 4.96 -26.20 31.89
CA ILE A 12 5.57 -24.87 31.93
C ILE A 12 4.49 -23.94 32.45
N THR A 13 4.58 -23.57 33.72
CA THR A 13 4.05 -22.28 34.16
C THR A 13 4.79 -21.24 33.33
N ASN A 14 4.08 -20.65 32.36
CA ASN A 14 4.53 -19.70 31.32
C ASN A 14 5.00 -18.37 31.90
N VAL A 15 5.95 -18.44 32.80
CA VAL A 15 6.56 -17.31 33.46
C VAL A 15 7.99 -17.32 32.94
N PHE A 16 8.25 -16.50 31.92
CA PHE A 16 9.60 -15.98 31.65
C PHE A 16 10.18 -15.66 33.02
N PRO A 17 11.34 -16.21 33.44
CA PRO A 17 11.69 -16.29 34.85
C PRO A 17 11.30 -14.97 35.49
N ASP A 18 10.22 -15.00 36.30
CA ASP A 18 9.83 -13.85 37.09
C ASP A 18 11.15 -13.41 37.71
N HIS A 19 11.35 -12.10 37.87
CA HIS A 19 12.43 -11.67 38.76
C HIS A 19 12.21 -12.42 40.07
N ASP A 20 12.89 -13.56 40.22
CA ASP A 20 12.71 -14.41 41.36
C ASP A 20 13.17 -13.51 42.51
N LEU A 21 12.61 -13.67 43.70
CA LEU A 21 13.02 -12.86 44.85
C LEU A 21 14.55 -12.91 45.08
N CYS A 22 15.23 -13.88 44.43
CA CYS A 22 16.67 -14.02 44.27
C CYS A 22 17.42 -12.96 43.43
N PHE A 23 16.75 -12.17 42.57
CA PHE A 23 17.35 -11.14 41.70
C PHE A 23 17.03 -9.69 42.13
N GLY A 24 16.44 -9.50 43.30
CA GLY A 24 16.25 -8.18 43.90
C GLY A 24 17.58 -7.52 44.31
N SER A 25 17.60 -6.19 44.35
CA SER A 25 18.75 -5.39 44.81
C SER A 25 19.02 -5.46 46.31
N ASP A 26 18.30 -6.32 47.03
CA ASP A 26 18.26 -6.33 48.49
C ASP A 26 19.04 -7.53 49.03
N TRP A 27 19.91 -7.24 49.98
CA TRP A 27 21.11 -8.04 50.32
C TRP A 27 20.74 -9.18 51.28
N ASN A 28 19.45 -9.47 51.40
CA ASN A 28 18.88 -10.60 52.10
C ASN A 28 18.49 -11.67 51.09
N LEU A 29 19.51 -12.27 50.46
CA LEU A 29 19.36 -13.59 49.87
C LEU A 29 19.07 -14.58 51.01
N SER A 30 17.79 -14.73 51.35
CA SER A 30 17.35 -15.84 52.16
C SER A 30 17.78 -17.14 51.47
N SER A 31 18.19 -18.13 52.28
CA SER A 31 18.78 -19.42 51.90
C SER A 31 17.91 -20.34 51.03
N VAL A 32 16.88 -19.81 50.37
CA VAL A 32 15.89 -20.51 49.55
C VAL A 32 16.34 -20.66 48.08
N CYS A 33 17.32 -19.88 47.63
CA CYS A 33 17.80 -19.88 46.23
C CYS A 33 19.04 -20.77 46.00
N GLN A 34 19.04 -22.05 46.43
CA GLN A 34 20.24 -22.91 46.31
C GLN A 34 20.33 -23.76 45.04
N VAL A 35 19.25 -23.90 44.26
CA VAL A 35 19.30 -24.65 42.99
C VAL A 35 18.56 -23.86 41.92
N PRO A 36 19.22 -23.42 40.83
CA PRO A 36 18.53 -22.81 39.72
C PRO A 36 17.50 -23.82 39.18
N SER A 37 16.25 -23.38 39.00
CA SER A 37 15.23 -24.21 38.40
C SER A 37 15.67 -24.68 37.02
N GLN A 38 15.19 -25.84 36.56
CA GLN A 38 15.53 -26.34 35.22
C GLN A 38 15.18 -25.30 34.14
N THR A 39 14.08 -24.57 34.32
CA THR A 39 13.69 -23.46 33.42
C THR A 39 14.71 -22.31 33.41
N MET A 40 15.32 -21.99 34.56
CA MET A 40 16.38 -20.99 34.65
C MET A 40 17.72 -21.49 34.08
N ILE A 41 18.04 -22.78 34.25
CA ILE A 41 19.20 -23.41 33.59
C ILE A 41 18.99 -23.41 32.07
N ASP A 42 17.81 -23.81 31.59
CA ASP A 42 17.47 -23.83 30.17
C ASP A 42 17.52 -22.40 29.59
N PHE A 43 17.02 -21.41 30.32
CA PHE A 43 17.14 -20.00 29.99
C PHE A 43 18.60 -19.54 29.88
N LEU A 44 19.43 -19.85 30.88
CA LEU A 44 20.86 -19.51 30.89
C LEU A 44 21.62 -20.23 29.75
N ASN A 45 21.20 -21.44 29.39
CA ASN A 45 21.77 -22.18 28.26
C ASN A 45 21.38 -21.57 26.91
N ILE A 46 20.16 -21.04 26.78
CA ILE A 46 19.70 -20.31 25.58
C ILE A 46 20.41 -18.96 25.42
N THR A 47 20.89 -18.35 26.51
CA THR A 47 21.63 -17.07 26.46
C THR A 47 23.04 -17.14 25.85
N GLU A 48 23.52 -18.29 25.36
CA GLU A 48 24.80 -18.38 24.62
C GLU A 48 24.85 -17.44 23.40
N SER A 49 23.70 -17.09 22.80
CA SER A 49 23.63 -16.08 21.76
C SER A 49 22.44 -15.12 21.98
N PRO A 50 22.65 -13.79 21.91
CA PRO A 50 21.57 -12.80 22.06
C PRO A 50 20.40 -12.99 21.09
N GLN A 51 20.66 -13.53 19.88
CA GLN A 51 19.62 -13.77 18.88
C GLN A 51 18.67 -14.90 19.29
N LYS A 52 19.20 -16.09 19.65
CA LYS A 52 18.35 -17.21 20.11
C LYS A 52 17.50 -16.86 21.32
N TYR A 53 18.06 -16.02 22.21
CA TYR A 53 17.32 -15.48 23.34
C TYR A 53 16.13 -14.64 22.88
N LEU A 54 16.35 -13.69 21.97
CA LEU A 54 15.29 -12.86 21.41
C LEU A 54 14.26 -13.69 20.66
N ASP A 55 14.69 -14.67 19.86
CA ASP A 55 13.79 -15.57 19.12
C ASP A 55 12.90 -16.37 20.07
N THR A 56 13.46 -16.84 21.19
CA THR A 56 12.71 -17.57 22.24
C THR A 56 11.75 -16.64 22.98
N TYR A 57 12.20 -15.43 23.34
CA TYR A 57 11.34 -14.39 23.93
C TYR A 57 10.17 -14.05 23.00
N CYS A 58 10.41 -13.98 21.69
CA CYS A 58 9.37 -13.64 20.72
C CYS A 58 8.46 -14.80 20.33
N ALA A 59 8.88 -16.04 20.57
CA ALA A 59 8.01 -17.21 20.41
C ALA A 59 6.88 -17.24 21.46
N ASP A 60 7.16 -16.79 22.69
CA ASP A 60 6.18 -16.70 23.78
C ASP A 60 6.50 -15.50 24.72
N PRO A 61 6.14 -14.27 24.32
CA PRO A 61 6.52 -13.11 25.10
C PRO A 61 5.67 -13.01 26.38
N PRO A 62 6.28 -12.65 27.52
CA PRO A 62 5.56 -12.48 28.78
C PRO A 62 4.51 -11.37 28.68
N TYR A 63 3.41 -11.53 29.43
CA TYR A 63 2.28 -10.60 29.40
C TYR A 63 2.57 -9.27 30.12
N ASP A 64 3.52 -9.27 31.06
CA ASP A 64 3.79 -8.23 32.04
C ASP A 64 5.11 -7.47 31.80
N SER A 65 5.97 -7.96 30.90
CA SER A 65 7.26 -7.32 30.59
C SER A 65 7.41 -6.91 29.13
N CYS A 66 7.94 -5.71 28.91
CA CYS A 66 8.36 -5.17 27.61
C CYS A 66 9.84 -4.77 27.60
N SER A 67 10.70 -5.45 28.36
CA SER A 67 12.11 -5.06 28.50
C SER A 67 12.88 -5.02 27.17
N PHE A 68 12.45 -5.81 26.19
CA PHE A 68 13.10 -5.90 24.88
C PHE A 68 12.32 -5.20 23.76
N GLY A 69 11.24 -4.48 24.06
CA GLY A 69 10.41 -3.84 23.05
C GLY A 69 9.51 -4.82 22.31
N TYR A 70 9.03 -4.40 21.14
CA TYR A 70 8.16 -5.23 20.32
C TYR A 70 8.93 -6.37 19.66
N CYS A 71 8.27 -7.53 19.54
CA CYS A 71 8.81 -8.66 18.81
C CYS A 71 8.50 -8.51 17.32
N PRO A 72 9.51 -8.56 16.44
CA PRO A 72 9.33 -8.30 15.02
C PRO A 72 8.34 -9.30 14.42
N ASN A 73 7.46 -8.81 13.55
CA ASN A 73 6.54 -9.66 12.78
C ASN A 73 6.93 -9.64 11.30
N PRO A 74 7.72 -10.62 10.84
CA PRO A 74 8.31 -10.58 9.51
C PRO A 74 7.27 -10.68 8.38
N ASP A 75 6.08 -11.22 8.66
CA ASP A 75 5.04 -11.42 7.65
C ASP A 75 4.18 -10.19 7.40
N VAL A 76 4.09 -9.27 8.36
CA VAL A 76 3.17 -8.12 8.30
C VAL A 76 3.89 -6.78 8.19
N ALA A 77 4.99 -6.59 8.90
CA ALA A 77 5.62 -5.28 9.05
C ALA A 77 7.08 -5.23 8.63
N SER A 78 7.63 -6.34 8.12
CA SER A 78 9.02 -6.40 7.72
C SER A 78 9.40 -5.36 6.66
N PRO A 79 10.68 -4.95 6.63
CA PRO A 79 11.17 -4.02 5.62
C PRO A 79 10.84 -4.43 4.18
N ALA A 80 10.85 -5.73 3.86
CA ALA A 80 10.53 -6.24 2.53
C ALA A 80 9.04 -6.08 2.18
N VAL A 81 8.14 -6.42 3.12
CA VAL A 81 6.69 -6.25 2.94
C VAL A 81 6.34 -4.76 2.79
N ARG A 82 6.96 -3.89 3.59
CA ARG A 82 6.80 -2.43 3.50
C ARG A 82 7.27 -1.89 2.16
N ALA A 83 8.52 -2.17 1.78
CA ALA A 83 9.11 -1.72 0.52
C ALA A 83 8.31 -2.23 -0.69
N SER A 84 7.88 -3.50 -0.66
CA SER A 84 7.01 -4.10 -1.67
C SER A 84 5.69 -3.34 -1.80
N THR A 85 5.05 -3.04 -0.67
CA THR A 85 3.78 -2.30 -0.63
C THR A 85 3.96 -0.88 -1.17
N TYR A 86 5.03 -0.19 -0.78
CA TYR A 86 5.34 1.16 -1.26
C TYR A 86 5.49 1.19 -2.77
N PHE A 87 6.30 0.26 -3.28
CA PHE A 87 6.59 0.16 -4.70
C PHE A 87 5.33 -0.21 -5.50
N THR A 88 4.63 -1.26 -5.09
CA THR A 88 3.40 -1.73 -5.75
C THR A 88 2.34 -0.64 -5.77
N SER A 89 2.11 0.05 -4.65
CA SER A 89 1.14 1.15 -4.57
C SER A 89 1.52 2.31 -5.49
N LEU A 90 2.80 2.71 -5.50
CA LEU A 90 3.27 3.81 -6.35
C LEU A 90 3.16 3.47 -7.85
N VAL A 91 3.58 2.27 -8.23
CA VAL A 91 3.53 1.81 -9.62
C VAL A 91 2.11 1.62 -10.10
N ALA A 92 1.25 0.99 -9.31
CA ALA A 92 -0.16 0.88 -9.63
C ALA A 92 -0.83 2.26 -9.77
N ALA A 93 -0.42 3.24 -8.96
CA ALA A 93 -0.92 4.61 -9.07
C ALA A 93 -0.48 5.30 -10.38
N ILE A 94 0.76 5.08 -10.81
CA ILE A 94 1.26 5.52 -12.12
C ILE A 94 0.45 4.87 -13.24
N LEU A 95 0.27 3.54 -13.20
CA LEU A 95 -0.47 2.80 -14.22
C LEU A 95 -1.91 3.26 -14.32
N VAL A 96 -2.61 3.44 -13.18
CA VAL A 96 -3.97 3.99 -13.14
C VAL A 96 -4.06 5.38 -13.78
N LEU A 97 -3.01 6.21 -13.66
CA LEU A 97 -2.98 7.55 -14.24
C LEU A 97 -2.40 7.65 -15.64
N TYR A 98 -1.77 6.63 -16.19
CA TYR A 98 -1.09 6.78 -17.49
C TYR A 98 -1.40 5.66 -18.48
N SER A 99 -1.76 4.47 -18.02
CA SER A 99 -2.20 3.36 -18.86
C SER A 99 -3.65 2.98 -18.54
N PRO A 100 -4.65 3.59 -19.20
CA PRO A 100 -6.05 3.22 -19.01
C PRO A 100 -6.36 1.80 -19.51
N GLU A 101 -5.52 1.23 -20.38
CA GLU A 101 -5.65 -0.14 -20.88
C GLU A 101 -5.26 -1.15 -19.79
N ASP A 102 -4.19 -0.88 -19.04
CA ASP A 102 -3.69 -1.76 -17.97
C ASP A 102 -4.32 -1.49 -16.60
N VAL A 103 -5.25 -0.54 -16.52
CA VAL A 103 -5.82 -0.08 -15.25
C VAL A 103 -6.52 -1.19 -14.47
N ILE A 104 -7.12 -2.16 -15.18
CA ILE A 104 -7.88 -3.25 -14.56
C ILE A 104 -6.93 -4.21 -13.83
N SER A 105 -5.82 -4.59 -14.45
CA SER A 105 -4.84 -5.49 -13.85
C SER A 105 -4.17 -4.85 -12.63
N SER A 106 -3.77 -3.58 -12.75
CA SER A 106 -3.21 -2.79 -11.65
C SER A 106 -4.20 -2.63 -10.48
N PHE A 107 -5.49 -2.43 -10.78
CA PHE A 107 -6.54 -2.31 -9.79
C PHE A 107 -6.69 -3.60 -8.96
N PHE A 108 -6.76 -4.76 -9.62
CA PHE A 108 -6.88 -6.04 -8.90
C PHE A 108 -5.61 -6.39 -8.13
N ALA A 109 -4.43 -6.08 -8.66
CA ALA A 109 -3.17 -6.24 -7.93
C ALA A 109 -3.16 -5.40 -6.64
N GLN A 110 -3.58 -4.14 -6.71
CA GLN A 110 -3.68 -3.28 -5.52
C GLN A 110 -4.72 -3.81 -4.52
N LEU A 111 -5.91 -4.22 -4.98
CA LEU A 111 -6.93 -4.79 -4.10
C LEU A 111 -6.42 -6.05 -3.40
N LEU A 112 -5.79 -6.96 -4.14
CA LEU A 112 -5.24 -8.19 -3.58
C LEU A 112 -4.18 -7.88 -2.51
N ASN A 113 -3.32 -6.89 -2.76
CA ASN A 113 -2.33 -6.45 -1.77
C ASN A 113 -3.00 -5.91 -0.49
N VAL A 114 -4.00 -5.02 -0.61
CA VAL A 114 -4.72 -4.48 0.55
C VAL A 114 -5.45 -5.57 1.33
N TYR A 115 -6.18 -6.45 0.64
CA TYR A 115 -6.91 -7.54 1.27
C TYR A 115 -5.98 -8.56 1.93
N SER A 116 -4.84 -8.87 1.30
CA SER A 116 -3.83 -9.76 1.88
C SER A 116 -3.31 -9.21 3.22
N LEU A 117 -2.97 -7.92 3.28
CA LEU A 117 -2.51 -7.26 4.51
C LEU A 117 -3.58 -7.24 5.60
N VAL A 118 -4.81 -6.83 5.26
CA VAL A 118 -5.91 -6.74 6.23
C VAL A 118 -6.32 -8.11 6.75
N VAL A 119 -6.47 -9.11 5.88
CA VAL A 119 -6.85 -10.47 6.28
C VAL A 119 -5.74 -11.11 7.12
N SER A 120 -4.48 -10.97 6.73
CA SER A 120 -3.35 -11.49 7.51
C SER A 120 -3.29 -10.85 8.89
N ALA A 121 -3.51 -9.53 8.98
CA ALA A 121 -3.59 -8.83 10.27
C ALA A 121 -4.75 -9.35 11.12
N VAL A 122 -5.96 -9.51 10.56
CA VAL A 122 -7.13 -10.04 11.29
C VAL A 122 -6.87 -11.45 11.80
N ILE A 123 -6.30 -12.34 10.98
CA ILE A 123 -5.96 -13.71 11.38
C ILE A 123 -4.90 -13.70 12.47
N ALA A 124 -3.88 -12.85 12.37
CA ALA A 124 -2.82 -12.74 13.37
C ALA A 124 -3.35 -12.17 14.71
N ILE A 125 -4.28 -11.21 14.67
CA ILE A 125 -5.00 -10.69 15.84
C ILE A 125 -5.84 -11.80 16.48
N ALA A 126 -6.61 -12.55 15.68
CA ALA A 126 -7.45 -13.64 16.17
C ALA A 126 -6.65 -14.76 16.83
N ASN A 127 -5.41 -14.99 16.39
CA ASN A 127 -4.49 -15.96 16.99
C ASN A 127 -3.64 -15.41 18.14
N HIS A 128 -3.85 -14.15 18.56
CA HIS A 128 -3.05 -13.48 19.59
C HIS A 128 -1.54 -13.42 19.27
N LYS A 129 -1.18 -13.38 17.98
CA LYS A 129 0.22 -13.35 17.50
C LYS A 129 0.66 -11.98 16.96
N LEU A 130 -0.25 -11.01 16.91
CA LEU A 130 0.04 -9.67 16.42
C LEU A 130 0.04 -8.69 17.58
N SER A 131 1.11 -7.90 17.71
CA SER A 131 1.13 -6.79 18.64
C SER A 131 0.31 -5.61 18.08
N LYS A 132 -0.09 -4.71 18.96
CA LYS A 132 -0.86 -3.51 18.58
C LYS A 132 -0.10 -2.63 17.58
N LEU A 133 1.23 -2.50 17.74
CA LEU A 133 2.09 -1.74 16.82
C LEU A 133 2.02 -2.33 15.40
N HIS A 134 2.24 -3.63 15.25
CA HIS A 134 2.22 -4.30 13.94
C HIS A 134 0.84 -4.24 13.29
N ALA A 135 -0.24 -4.32 14.07
CA ALA A 135 -1.60 -4.12 13.58
C ALA A 135 -1.80 -2.71 12.98
N VAL A 136 -1.33 -1.68 13.68
CA VAL A 136 -1.40 -0.29 13.20
C VAL A 136 -0.56 -0.09 11.94
N ILE A 137 0.63 -0.69 11.85
CA ILE A 137 1.48 -0.65 10.65
C ILE A 137 0.77 -1.31 9.47
N ALA A 138 0.25 -2.54 9.64
CA ALA A 138 -0.49 -3.25 8.61
C ALA A 138 -1.66 -2.41 8.05
N LEU A 139 -2.39 -1.78 8.98
CA LEU A 139 -3.51 -0.92 8.67
C LEU A 139 -3.11 0.35 7.91
N THR A 140 -1.94 0.91 8.25
CA THR A 140 -1.34 2.05 7.56
C THR A 140 -0.91 1.68 6.16
N LEU A 141 -0.30 0.51 6.00
CA LEU A 141 0.12 -0.03 4.72
C LEU A 141 -1.10 -0.27 3.80
N ALA A 142 -2.20 -0.77 4.36
CA ALA A 142 -3.47 -0.93 3.65
C ALA A 142 -4.09 0.42 3.21
N ALA A 143 -3.96 1.47 4.04
CA ALA A 143 -4.41 2.84 3.76
C ALA A 143 -3.43 3.64 2.89
N SER A 144 -2.85 3.01 1.87
CA SER A 144 -2.00 3.71 0.93
C SER A 144 -2.76 4.85 0.22
N PRO A 145 -2.06 5.89 -0.28
CA PRO A 145 -2.72 6.98 -1.00
C PRO A 145 -3.51 6.51 -2.23
N LEU A 146 -3.07 5.43 -2.88
CA LEU A 146 -3.81 4.81 -3.97
C LEU A 146 -5.14 4.20 -3.49
N SER A 147 -5.15 3.49 -2.34
CA SER A 147 -6.38 2.93 -1.77
C SER A 147 -7.40 4.04 -1.47
N LEU A 148 -6.97 5.13 -0.85
CA LEU A 148 -7.82 6.30 -0.59
C LEU A 148 -8.32 6.96 -1.88
N TYR A 149 -7.46 7.03 -2.90
CA TYR A 149 -7.83 7.52 -4.22
C TYR A 149 -8.92 6.66 -4.87
N LEU A 150 -8.80 5.33 -4.80
CA LEU A 150 -9.80 4.41 -5.33
C LEU A 150 -11.14 4.55 -4.60
N ILE A 151 -11.14 4.66 -3.27
CA ILE A 151 -12.34 4.90 -2.46
C ILE A 151 -13.04 6.20 -2.91
N PHE A 152 -12.29 7.30 -3.05
CA PHE A 152 -12.83 8.57 -3.52
C PHE A 152 -13.45 8.45 -4.93
N TYR A 153 -12.81 7.71 -5.83
CA TYR A 153 -13.33 7.49 -7.18
C TYR A 153 -14.57 6.62 -7.22
N VAL A 154 -14.68 5.62 -6.35
CA VAL A 154 -15.90 4.81 -6.22
C VAL A 154 -17.05 5.67 -5.74
N ILE A 155 -16.85 6.47 -4.69
CA ILE A 155 -17.87 7.41 -4.19
C ILE A 155 -18.30 8.36 -5.33
N ARG A 156 -17.34 8.92 -6.07
CA ARG A 156 -17.63 9.80 -7.20
C ARG A 156 -18.38 9.08 -8.34
N SER A 157 -18.05 7.83 -8.61
CA SER A 157 -18.73 6.99 -9.61
C SER A 157 -20.17 6.72 -9.20
N MET A 158 -20.43 6.43 -7.92
CA MET A 158 -21.78 6.26 -7.37
C MET A 158 -22.63 7.54 -7.47
N LEU A 159 -22.00 8.71 -7.43
CA LEU A 159 -22.67 10.00 -7.66
C LEU A 159 -22.97 10.28 -9.14
N GLY A 160 -22.84 9.29 -10.03
CA GLY A 160 -23.16 9.39 -11.46
C GLY A 160 -22.22 10.29 -12.27
N LYS A 161 -21.06 10.66 -11.72
CA LYS A 161 -20.10 11.52 -12.43
C LYS A 161 -19.18 10.64 -13.26
N GLN A 162 -19.07 10.92 -14.56
CA GLN A 162 -18.06 10.27 -15.40
C GLN A 162 -16.67 10.47 -14.78
N THR A 163 -15.95 9.36 -14.66
CA THR A 163 -14.60 9.30 -14.11
C THR A 163 -13.67 8.66 -15.13
N ARG A 164 -12.37 8.92 -14.99
CA ARG A 164 -11.35 8.29 -15.83
C ARG A 164 -11.30 6.76 -15.65
N LEU A 165 -11.68 6.28 -14.47
CA LEU A 165 -11.75 4.88 -14.10
C LEU A 165 -13.05 4.20 -14.57
N GLN A 166 -13.67 4.68 -15.65
CA GLN A 166 -14.89 4.08 -16.19
C GLN A 166 -14.67 2.63 -16.64
N ALA A 167 -13.45 2.26 -17.06
CA ALA A 167 -13.10 0.86 -17.34
C ALA A 167 -13.24 -0.05 -16.11
N VAL A 168 -12.91 0.45 -14.91
CA VAL A 168 -12.95 -0.32 -13.65
C VAL A 168 -14.31 -0.18 -12.95
N PHE A 169 -14.88 1.03 -12.95
CA PHE A 169 -16.07 1.39 -12.20
C PHE A 169 -17.26 1.75 -13.09
N GLY A 170 -17.32 1.26 -14.32
CA GLY A 170 -18.39 1.53 -15.29
C GLY A 170 -19.77 1.04 -14.86
N ASP A 171 -20.78 1.25 -15.72
CA ASP A 171 -22.21 1.13 -15.38
C ASP A 171 -22.70 -0.28 -15.01
N ARG A 172 -21.84 -1.30 -15.07
CA ARG A 172 -22.16 -2.68 -14.68
C ARG A 172 -21.14 -3.30 -13.71
N MET A 173 -20.14 -2.53 -13.29
CA MET A 173 -19.05 -3.02 -12.44
C MET A 173 -19.37 -2.87 -10.95
N TYR A 174 -20.54 -3.35 -10.52
CA TYR A 174 -21.00 -3.24 -9.12
C TYR A 174 -20.09 -4.00 -8.16
N LEU A 175 -19.57 -5.17 -8.57
CA LEU A 175 -18.65 -5.97 -7.77
C LEU A 175 -17.37 -5.20 -7.43
N ASN A 176 -16.75 -4.53 -8.41
CA ASN A 176 -15.54 -3.74 -8.19
C ASN A 176 -15.77 -2.58 -7.22
N ARG A 177 -16.93 -1.92 -7.31
CA ARG A 177 -17.33 -0.86 -6.39
C ARG A 177 -17.52 -1.42 -4.97
N ALA A 178 -18.20 -2.55 -4.84
CA ALA A 178 -18.41 -3.22 -3.56
C ALA A 178 -17.08 -3.67 -2.92
N LEU A 179 -16.16 -4.26 -3.70
CA LEU A 179 -14.84 -4.68 -3.21
C LEU A 179 -14.03 -3.52 -2.63
N VAL A 180 -14.03 -2.35 -3.27
CA VAL A 180 -13.35 -1.17 -2.70
C VAL A 180 -14.08 -0.65 -1.46
N LEU A 181 -15.42 -0.65 -1.48
CA LEU A 181 -16.21 -0.15 -0.35
C LEU A 181 -16.16 -1.06 0.88
N ILE A 182 -16.02 -2.38 0.72
CA ILE A 182 -15.86 -3.35 1.81
C ILE A 182 -14.50 -3.21 2.50
N ALA A 183 -13.46 -2.76 1.77
CA ALA A 183 -12.16 -2.48 2.38
C ALA A 183 -12.24 -1.38 3.44
N LEU A 184 -13.15 -0.40 3.28
CA LEU A 184 -13.34 0.71 4.23
C LEU A 184 -13.84 0.25 5.62
N PRO A 185 -14.97 -0.47 5.79
CA PRO A 185 -15.42 -0.94 7.08
C PRO A 185 -14.46 -1.97 7.68
N LEU A 186 -13.76 -2.79 6.88
CA LEU A 186 -12.71 -3.67 7.40
C LEU A 186 -11.57 -2.86 8.01
N TRP A 187 -11.11 -1.83 7.30
CA TRP A 187 -10.10 -0.89 7.79
C TRP A 187 -10.56 -0.16 9.06
N ILE A 188 -11.78 0.39 9.07
CA ILE A 188 -12.36 1.05 10.26
C ILE A 188 -12.47 0.05 11.42
N SER A 189 -12.85 -1.20 11.17
CA SER A 189 -13.00 -2.22 12.22
C SER A 189 -11.66 -2.49 12.89
N VAL A 190 -10.59 -2.74 12.12
CA VAL A 190 -9.24 -2.93 12.68
C VAL A 190 -8.77 -1.67 13.39
N LEU A 191 -9.04 -0.48 12.85
CA LEU A 191 -8.73 0.79 13.52
C LEU A 191 -9.42 0.90 14.89
N VAL A 192 -10.73 0.63 14.94
CA VAL A 192 -11.50 0.66 16.19
C VAL A 192 -10.98 -0.38 17.17
N PHE A 193 -10.69 -1.61 16.73
CA PHE A 193 -10.12 -2.65 17.59
C PHE A 193 -8.76 -2.25 18.17
N THR A 194 -7.89 -1.62 17.38
CA THR A 194 -6.61 -1.10 17.88
C THR A 194 -6.78 0.11 18.80
N ALA A 195 -7.83 0.92 18.62
CA ALA A 195 -8.07 2.11 19.43
C ALA A 195 -8.70 1.80 20.80
N LEU A 196 -9.48 0.73 20.92
CA LEU A 196 -10.19 0.39 22.16
C LEU A 196 -9.21 -0.11 23.25
N PRO A 197 -9.23 0.45 24.47
CA PRO A 197 -8.35 0.05 25.58
C PRO A 197 -8.81 -1.24 26.30
N THR A 198 -9.62 -2.08 25.66
CA THR A 198 -10.36 -3.15 26.34
C THR A 198 -9.55 -4.42 26.56
N SER A 199 -9.56 -4.93 27.80
CA SER A 199 -9.01 -6.22 28.25
C SER A 199 -9.58 -7.46 27.54
N ALA A 200 -10.64 -7.30 26.74
CA ALA A 200 -11.31 -8.37 26.01
C ALA A 200 -10.52 -8.86 24.78
N TRP A 201 -9.68 -8.01 24.18
CA TRP A 201 -8.90 -8.35 22.98
C TRP A 201 -7.42 -8.31 23.33
N ARG A 202 -6.84 -9.49 23.59
CA ARG A 202 -5.42 -9.59 23.97
C ARG A 202 -4.57 -9.52 22.71
N PHE A 203 -4.01 -8.35 22.40
CA PHE A 203 -2.85 -8.28 21.51
C PHE A 203 -1.68 -9.01 22.16
N SER A 204 -0.73 -9.52 21.35
CA SER A 204 0.52 -10.01 21.93
C SER A 204 1.27 -8.83 22.58
N GLN A 205 1.99 -9.11 23.67
CA GLN A 205 2.83 -8.12 24.37
C GLN A 205 2.04 -6.92 24.93
N ALA A 206 0.93 -7.16 25.64
CA ALA A 206 0.10 -6.09 26.22
C ALA A 206 0.90 -5.14 27.15
N ALA A 207 1.96 -5.61 27.81
CA ALA A 207 2.86 -4.74 28.58
C ALA A 207 3.51 -3.62 27.73
N CYS A 208 3.81 -3.91 26.46
CA CYS A 208 4.36 -2.94 25.51
C CYS A 208 3.34 -1.90 25.06
N ASP A 209 2.03 -2.16 25.24
CA ASP A 209 1.00 -1.22 24.84
C ASP A 209 1.07 0.08 25.64
N SER A 210 1.66 0.07 26.85
CA SER A 210 1.93 1.31 27.61
C SER A 210 2.76 2.32 26.82
N ILE A 211 3.78 1.85 26.10
CA ILE A 211 4.65 2.66 25.23
C ILE A 211 3.86 3.29 24.08
N VAL A 212 2.88 2.55 23.54
CA VAL A 212 2.00 3.02 22.45
C VAL A 212 0.80 3.81 22.99
N ALA A 213 0.36 3.58 24.22
CA ALA A 213 -0.75 4.30 24.84
C ALA A 213 -0.31 5.72 25.23
N GLU A 214 0.91 5.87 25.78
CA GLU A 214 1.52 7.18 26.03
C GLU A 214 1.82 7.92 24.72
N ASN A 215 2.22 7.18 23.68
CA ASN A 215 2.41 7.70 22.34
C ASN A 215 1.18 7.42 21.48
N HIS A 216 0.05 8.08 21.81
CA HIS A 216 -1.22 7.96 21.09
C HIS A 216 -1.02 7.65 19.60
N ILE A 217 -1.78 6.71 19.05
CA ILE A 217 -1.79 6.37 17.62
C ILE A 217 -1.81 7.62 16.71
N VAL A 218 -2.49 8.70 17.16
CA VAL A 218 -2.49 10.03 16.52
C VAL A 218 -1.09 10.66 16.44
N ARG A 219 -0.26 10.56 17.48
CA ARG A 219 1.17 10.96 17.41
C ARG A 219 1.91 10.10 16.40
N LEU A 220 1.72 8.79 16.36
CA LEU A 220 2.40 7.95 15.37
C LEU A 220 2.09 8.38 13.92
N PHE A 221 0.88 8.86 13.66
CA PHE A 221 0.47 9.29 12.31
C PHE A 221 0.72 10.76 11.97
N PHE A 222 0.50 11.66 12.93
CA PHE A 222 0.53 13.10 12.69
C PHE A 222 1.79 13.77 13.24
N LEU A 223 2.48 13.17 14.23
CA LEU A 223 3.76 13.71 14.72
C LEU A 223 4.86 13.63 13.66
N PRO A 224 5.02 12.52 12.89
CA PRO A 224 5.98 12.50 11.79
C PRO A 224 5.72 13.58 10.74
N PHE A 225 4.47 14.00 10.52
CA PHE A 225 4.17 15.11 9.63
C PHE A 225 4.75 16.44 10.14
N ILE A 226 4.51 16.75 11.42
CA ILE A 226 5.05 17.96 12.05
C ILE A 226 6.60 17.86 12.13
N ALA A 227 7.10 16.69 12.53
CA ALA A 227 8.52 16.41 12.65
C ALA A 227 9.23 16.46 11.30
N PHE A 228 8.61 16.04 10.20
CA PHE A 228 9.22 16.13 8.86
C PHE A 228 9.56 17.58 8.50
N PHE A 229 8.59 18.48 8.70
CA PHE A 229 8.79 19.90 8.42
C PHE A 229 9.69 20.59 9.45
N ALA A 230 9.72 20.11 10.69
CA ALA A 230 10.56 20.68 11.75
C ALA A 230 12.00 20.18 11.71
N ALA A 231 12.23 18.88 11.52
CA ALA A 231 13.53 18.23 11.54
C ALA A 231 14.30 18.39 10.23
N LEU A 232 13.58 18.44 9.10
CA LEU A 232 14.19 18.58 7.77
C LEU A 232 13.63 19.83 7.06
N PRO A 233 13.79 21.04 7.62
CA PRO A 233 13.16 22.25 7.09
C PRO A 233 13.60 22.56 5.66
N ALA A 234 14.85 22.23 5.30
CA ALA A 234 15.35 22.38 3.93
C ALA A 234 14.64 21.45 2.94
N ILE A 235 14.43 20.17 3.29
CA ILE A 235 13.72 19.20 2.45
C ILE A 235 12.24 19.55 2.38
N GLY A 236 11.63 19.89 3.52
CA GLY A 236 10.25 20.37 3.59
C GLY A 236 10.03 21.62 2.72
N ALA A 237 10.93 22.60 2.78
CA ALA A 237 10.90 23.78 1.92
C ALA A 237 11.05 23.43 0.45
N LEU A 238 11.94 22.49 0.11
CA LEU A 238 12.13 22.01 -1.26
C LEU A 238 10.86 21.33 -1.80
N ILE A 239 10.19 20.51 -0.99
CA ILE A 239 8.92 19.85 -1.34
C ILE A 239 7.78 20.87 -1.47
N LEU A 240 7.71 21.86 -0.57
CA LEU A 240 6.71 22.92 -0.69
C LEU A 240 6.97 23.78 -1.93
N ALA A 241 8.23 24.11 -2.23
CA ALA A 241 8.61 24.85 -3.43
C ALA A 241 8.31 24.06 -4.70
N SER A 242 8.60 22.75 -4.74
CA SER A 242 8.32 21.89 -5.90
C SER A 242 6.82 21.72 -6.17
N VAL A 243 5.95 21.90 -5.17
CA VAL A 243 4.49 21.96 -5.38
C VAL A 243 4.06 23.39 -5.74
N ALA A 244 4.47 24.38 -4.96
CA ALA A 244 3.99 25.75 -5.05
C ALA A 244 4.40 26.43 -6.36
N ILE A 245 5.62 26.20 -6.85
CA ILE A 245 6.13 26.84 -8.07
C ILE A 245 5.33 26.36 -9.31
N PRO A 246 5.20 25.04 -9.60
CA PRO A 246 4.39 24.58 -10.74
C PRO A 246 2.92 24.99 -10.63
N TRP A 247 2.33 24.94 -9.42
CA TRP A 247 0.97 25.43 -9.19
C TRP A 247 0.85 26.93 -9.49
N GLY A 248 1.74 27.75 -8.95
CA GLY A 248 1.75 29.20 -9.18
C GLY A 248 1.84 29.54 -10.66
N ILE A 249 2.74 28.89 -11.39
CA ILE A 249 2.90 29.06 -12.85
C ILE A 249 1.62 28.64 -13.59
N ALA A 250 1.06 27.47 -13.28
CA ALA A 250 -0.13 26.96 -13.95
C ALA A 250 -1.36 27.85 -13.70
N VAL A 251 -1.56 28.29 -12.45
CA VAL A 251 -2.65 29.18 -12.07
C VAL A 251 -2.50 30.54 -12.73
N TRP A 252 -1.27 31.09 -12.77
CA TRP A 252 -0.99 32.36 -13.44
C TRP A 252 -1.30 32.30 -14.94
N ARG A 253 -0.91 31.22 -15.63
CA ARG A 253 -1.22 31.01 -17.06
C ARG A 253 -2.72 30.86 -17.31
N LEU A 254 -3.40 30.09 -16.47
CA LEU A 254 -4.84 29.82 -16.62
C LEU A 254 -5.74 30.93 -16.06
N ARG A 255 -5.18 32.02 -15.52
CA ARG A 255 -5.94 33.03 -14.79
C ARG A 255 -7.13 33.59 -15.57
N LYS A 256 -6.97 33.86 -16.87
CA LYS A 256 -8.06 34.38 -17.72
C LYS A 256 -9.20 33.39 -17.90
N ILE A 257 -8.90 32.10 -17.89
CA ILE A 257 -9.87 31.01 -18.04
C ILE A 257 -10.57 30.73 -16.71
N ILE A 258 -9.81 30.74 -15.60
CA ILE A 258 -10.32 30.46 -14.25
C ILE A 258 -11.24 31.58 -13.78
N TRP A 259 -10.79 32.84 -13.88
CA TRP A 259 -11.49 34.04 -13.43
C TRP A 259 -12.26 34.76 -14.55
N GLY A 260 -12.67 34.04 -15.60
CA GLY A 260 -13.49 34.62 -16.66
C GLY A 260 -14.78 35.26 -16.12
N LYS A 261 -15.23 36.37 -16.74
CA LYS A 261 -16.27 37.31 -16.28
C LYS A 261 -17.64 36.72 -15.86
N ARG A 262 -17.88 35.43 -16.04
CA ARG A 262 -19.22 34.82 -15.97
C ARG A 262 -19.64 34.35 -14.57
N ASP A 263 -18.70 34.17 -13.64
CA ASP A 263 -19.02 33.75 -12.27
C ASP A 263 -18.49 34.80 -11.30
N GLY A 264 -19.37 35.61 -10.70
CA GLY A 264 -19.02 36.57 -9.64
C GLY A 264 -18.52 35.94 -8.32
N ARG A 265 -18.08 34.68 -8.33
CA ARG A 265 -17.51 33.99 -7.15
C ARG A 265 -16.05 34.37 -7.01
N LYS A 266 -15.66 34.88 -5.84
CA LYS A 266 -14.30 35.36 -5.56
C LYS A 266 -13.22 34.25 -5.64
N LEU A 267 -13.57 32.98 -5.37
CA LEU A 267 -12.65 31.84 -5.40
C LEU A 267 -13.30 30.55 -5.92
N PRO A 268 -13.32 30.30 -7.23
CA PRO A 268 -13.91 29.09 -7.77
C PRO A 268 -12.93 27.89 -7.66
N LEU A 269 -12.63 27.43 -6.44
CA LEU A 269 -11.64 26.36 -6.16
C LEU A 269 -11.86 25.10 -7.01
N GLY A 270 -13.10 24.65 -7.16
CA GLY A 270 -13.41 23.48 -8.00
C GLY A 270 -13.14 23.71 -9.50
N ARG A 271 -13.26 24.95 -9.99
CA ARG A 271 -12.92 25.33 -11.38
C ARG A 271 -11.40 25.46 -11.54
N LEU A 272 -10.73 26.10 -10.57
CA LEU A 272 -9.28 26.19 -10.48
C LEU A 272 -8.65 24.80 -10.59
N TRP A 273 -9.03 23.88 -9.69
CA TRP A 273 -8.57 22.50 -9.70
C TRP A 273 -8.85 21.82 -11.04
N ARG A 274 -10.11 21.83 -11.50
CA ARG A 274 -10.51 21.12 -12.73
C ARG A 274 -9.76 21.63 -13.96
N LYS A 275 -9.62 22.95 -14.13
CA LYS A 275 -8.94 23.53 -15.29
C LYS A 275 -7.44 23.33 -15.24
N THR A 276 -6.83 23.49 -14.06
CA THR A 276 -5.39 23.24 -13.87
C THR A 276 -5.05 21.79 -14.15
N VAL A 277 -5.79 20.84 -13.56
CA VAL A 277 -5.55 19.40 -13.75
C VAL A 277 -5.82 18.95 -15.19
N GLN A 278 -6.85 19.50 -15.85
CA GLN A 278 -7.13 19.19 -17.26
C GLN A 278 -6.00 19.66 -18.19
N GLN A 279 -5.41 20.83 -17.93
CA GLN A 279 -4.34 21.38 -18.78
C GLN A 279 -2.96 20.81 -18.42
N TYR A 280 -2.74 20.51 -17.14
CA TYR A 280 -1.46 20.09 -16.58
C TYR A 280 -1.63 18.80 -15.76
N PRO A 281 -1.75 17.63 -16.42
CA PRO A 281 -1.97 16.36 -15.74
C PRO A 281 -0.83 15.99 -14.79
N PHE A 282 0.40 16.44 -15.07
CA PHE A 282 1.53 16.26 -14.14
C PHE A 282 1.29 16.88 -12.77
N ILE A 283 0.62 18.04 -12.69
CA ILE A 283 0.32 18.67 -11.40
C ILE A 283 -0.58 17.76 -10.57
N GLN A 284 -1.57 17.12 -11.20
CA GLN A 284 -2.40 16.12 -10.54
C GLN A 284 -1.57 14.92 -10.09
N PHE A 285 -0.73 14.37 -10.96
CA PHE A 285 0.13 13.23 -10.62
C PHE A 285 1.04 13.55 -9.42
N TYR A 286 1.73 14.68 -9.46
CA TYR A 286 2.65 15.07 -8.40
C TYR A 286 1.91 15.32 -7.07
N THR A 287 0.81 16.08 -7.09
CA THR A 287 0.11 16.46 -5.85
C THR A 287 -0.80 15.39 -5.27
N VAL A 288 -1.39 14.53 -6.10
CA VAL A 288 -2.35 13.51 -5.64
C VAL A 288 -1.68 12.16 -5.42
N ILE A 289 -0.56 11.88 -6.10
CA ILE A 289 0.10 10.58 -6.01
C ILE A 289 1.46 10.73 -5.36
N VAL A 290 2.42 11.38 -6.02
CA VAL A 290 3.83 11.35 -5.58
C VAL A 290 3.97 11.92 -4.17
N LEU A 291 3.42 13.12 -3.95
CA LEU A 291 3.55 13.82 -2.68
C LEU A 291 2.90 13.04 -1.51
N PRO A 292 1.63 12.60 -1.60
CA PRO A 292 1.04 11.73 -0.58
C PRO A 292 1.80 10.43 -0.34
N HIS A 293 2.39 9.80 -1.37
CA HIS A 293 3.19 8.58 -1.20
C HIS A 293 4.49 8.86 -0.45
N ILE A 294 5.22 9.93 -0.78
CA ILE A 294 6.43 10.33 -0.05
C ILE A 294 6.10 10.56 1.42
N PHE A 295 5.02 11.30 1.71
CA PHE A 295 4.61 11.54 3.09
C PHE A 295 4.20 10.26 3.81
N TRP A 296 3.45 9.40 3.15
CA TRP A 296 3.02 8.13 3.74
C TRP A 296 4.20 7.20 4.05
N ILE A 297 5.15 7.05 3.11
CA ILE A 297 6.39 6.27 3.33
C ILE A 297 7.18 6.87 4.49
N PHE A 298 7.39 8.19 4.49
CA PHE A 298 8.13 8.86 5.55
C PHE A 298 7.46 8.65 6.91
N ASN A 299 6.14 8.82 7.00
CA ASN A 299 5.41 8.64 8.25
C ASN A 299 5.53 7.21 8.78
N VAL A 300 5.44 6.20 7.91
CA VAL A 300 5.59 4.80 8.31
C VAL A 300 7.01 4.51 8.77
N GLU A 301 8.02 4.83 7.96
CA GLU A 301 9.42 4.52 8.29
C GLU A 301 9.95 5.30 9.48
N PHE A 302 9.61 6.60 9.59
CA PHE A 302 10.00 7.41 10.74
C PHE A 302 9.28 7.00 12.01
N GLY A 303 7.97 6.69 11.92
CA GLY A 303 7.20 6.18 13.05
C GLY A 303 7.77 4.86 13.59
N LEU A 304 8.16 3.96 12.68
CA LEU A 304 8.83 2.71 13.01
C LEU A 304 10.21 2.92 13.60
N TYR A 305 11.04 3.78 13.00
CA TYR A 305 12.36 4.09 13.53
C TYR A 305 12.32 4.60 14.98
N LEU A 306 11.29 5.39 15.33
CA LEU A 306 11.11 5.90 16.69
C LEU A 306 10.60 4.84 17.69
N LEU A 307 9.80 3.87 17.23
CA LEU A 307 9.16 2.89 18.12
C LEU A 307 9.92 1.57 18.22
N ASP A 308 10.52 1.11 17.13
CA ASP A 308 11.26 -0.15 17.07
C ASP A 308 12.36 -0.13 16.00
N PRO A 309 13.60 0.26 16.37
CA PRO A 309 14.72 0.29 15.42
C PRO A 309 15.28 -1.10 15.09
N ARG A 310 14.72 -2.20 15.64
CA ARG A 310 15.29 -3.56 15.53
C ARG A 310 14.69 -4.41 14.43
N GLU A 311 13.73 -3.87 13.69
CA GLU A 311 13.16 -4.49 12.50
C GLU A 311 14.26 -4.79 11.48
N HIS A 312 14.48 -6.07 11.20
CA HIS A 312 15.48 -6.54 10.26
C HIS A 312 14.85 -7.43 9.19
N PHE A 313 15.59 -7.62 8.11
CA PHE A 313 15.18 -8.50 7.03
C PHE A 313 15.41 -9.96 7.45
N GLU A 314 14.39 -10.79 7.30
CA GLU A 314 14.42 -12.23 7.56
C GLU A 314 13.71 -12.94 6.41
N ALA A 315 14.34 -13.93 5.79
CA ALA A 315 13.73 -14.61 4.64
C ALA A 315 12.55 -15.52 5.04
N THR A 316 11.40 -14.92 5.34
CA THR A 316 10.14 -15.64 5.59
C THR A 316 9.32 -15.80 4.33
N TYR A 317 8.37 -16.74 4.36
CA TYR A 317 7.44 -16.96 3.26
C TYR A 317 6.65 -15.69 2.92
N GLY A 318 6.22 -14.91 3.92
CA GLY A 318 5.51 -13.65 3.72
C GLY A 318 6.34 -12.60 2.97
N GLN A 319 7.63 -12.47 3.31
CA GLN A 319 8.53 -11.53 2.64
C GLN A 319 8.80 -11.91 1.18
N LEU A 320 9.04 -13.19 0.92
CA LEU A 320 9.23 -13.69 -0.45
C LEU A 320 7.97 -13.45 -1.29
N LEU A 321 6.79 -13.78 -0.74
CA LEU A 321 5.52 -13.54 -1.42
C LEU A 321 5.31 -12.05 -1.73
N ALA A 322 5.61 -11.17 -0.78
CA ALA A 322 5.53 -9.73 -1.00
C ALA A 322 6.46 -9.26 -2.13
N ILE A 323 7.69 -9.80 -2.22
CA ILE A 323 8.60 -9.51 -3.34
C ILE A 323 8.00 -10.01 -4.66
N PHE A 324 7.50 -11.24 -4.72
CA PHE A 324 6.88 -11.77 -5.94
C PHE A 324 5.65 -10.97 -6.39
N VAL A 325 4.85 -10.46 -5.46
CA VAL A 325 3.71 -9.59 -5.77
C VAL A 325 4.13 -8.27 -6.45
N THR A 326 5.37 -7.79 -6.22
CA THR A 326 5.87 -6.57 -6.88
C THR A 326 6.35 -6.78 -8.31
N VAL A 327 6.64 -8.02 -8.70
CA VAL A 327 7.24 -8.32 -10.01
C VAL A 327 6.29 -7.95 -11.17
N PRO A 328 4.99 -8.28 -11.17
CA PRO A 328 4.11 -7.90 -12.28
C PRO A 328 3.96 -6.39 -12.46
N PRO A 329 3.70 -5.57 -11.40
CA PRO A 329 3.72 -4.11 -11.54
C PRO A 329 5.07 -3.58 -12.04
N LEU A 330 6.19 -4.13 -11.58
CA LEU A 330 7.52 -3.74 -12.04
C LEU A 330 7.70 -3.98 -13.54
N ILE A 331 7.30 -5.15 -14.04
CA ILE A 331 7.34 -5.46 -15.47
C ILE A 331 6.45 -4.48 -16.25
N GLN A 332 5.23 -4.20 -15.77
CA GLN A 332 4.33 -3.23 -16.40
C GLN A 332 4.94 -1.82 -16.44
N LEU A 333 5.64 -1.40 -15.38
CA LEU A 333 6.38 -0.14 -15.36
C LEU A 333 7.52 -0.13 -16.39
N CYS A 334 8.28 -1.21 -16.49
CA CYS A 334 9.37 -1.34 -17.47
C CYS A 334 8.87 -1.24 -18.91
N LEU A 335 7.72 -1.85 -19.22
CA LEU A 335 7.08 -1.74 -20.54
C LEU A 335 6.60 -0.32 -20.85
N LEU A 336 6.34 0.46 -19.82
CA LEU A 336 5.87 1.84 -19.90
C LEU A 336 7.03 2.85 -19.90
N LEU A 337 8.24 2.45 -19.50
CA LEU A 337 9.46 3.26 -19.47
C LEU A 337 9.76 3.98 -20.80
N PRO A 338 9.61 3.36 -22.00
CA PRO A 338 9.85 4.04 -23.27
C PRO A 338 8.91 5.25 -23.52
N ARG A 339 7.77 5.32 -22.83
CA ARG A 339 6.80 6.44 -22.93
C ARG A 339 7.16 7.59 -21.99
N ILE A 340 7.95 7.36 -20.93
CA ILE A 340 8.30 8.37 -19.92
C ILE A 340 8.97 9.62 -20.51
N PRO A 341 9.92 9.54 -21.47
CA PRO A 341 10.51 10.73 -22.07
C PRO A 341 9.48 11.65 -22.71
N THR A 342 8.47 11.08 -23.39
CA THR A 342 7.39 11.88 -23.99
C THR A 342 6.58 12.61 -22.93
N TRP A 343 6.37 12.00 -21.77
CA TRP A 343 5.69 12.63 -20.64
C TRP A 343 6.54 13.72 -19.99
N PHE A 344 7.85 13.52 -19.91
CA PHE A 344 8.78 14.51 -19.40
C PHE A 344 8.79 15.76 -20.30
N ILE A 345 8.77 15.57 -21.61
CA ILE A 345 8.65 16.68 -22.59
C ILE A 345 7.33 17.44 -22.42
N ASP A 346 6.29 16.78 -21.92
CA ASP A 346 4.98 17.38 -21.66
C ASP A 346 4.87 18.16 -20.33
N LEU A 347 5.93 18.23 -19.53
CA LEU A 347 5.95 19.01 -18.30
C LEU A 347 5.78 20.52 -18.58
N ALA A 348 5.01 21.20 -17.73
CA ALA A 348 4.64 22.61 -17.92
C ALA A 348 5.86 23.54 -18.04
N TRP A 349 6.92 23.28 -17.26
CA TRP A 349 8.15 24.05 -17.30
C TRP A 349 9.03 23.67 -18.51
N VAL A 350 9.03 22.41 -18.94
CA VAL A 350 9.71 22.01 -20.18
C VAL A 350 9.04 22.67 -21.38
N ARG A 351 7.69 22.72 -21.41
CA ARG A 351 6.95 23.45 -22.44
C ARG A 351 7.21 24.96 -22.40
N LEU A 352 7.39 25.55 -21.21
CA LEU A 352 7.81 26.93 -21.05
C LEU A 352 9.21 27.15 -21.66
N LEU A 353 10.18 26.30 -21.32
CA LEU A 353 11.57 26.42 -21.80
C LEU A 353 11.71 26.12 -23.30
N THR A 354 10.91 25.20 -23.83
CA THR A 354 10.95 24.79 -25.25
C THR A 354 10.10 25.67 -26.16
N CYS A 355 9.42 26.69 -25.62
CA CYS A 355 8.54 27.61 -26.36
C CYS A 355 7.48 26.90 -27.24
N ARG A 356 7.14 25.65 -26.94
CA ARG A 356 6.24 24.86 -27.77
C ARG A 356 4.82 25.40 -27.60
N ARG A 357 4.23 25.89 -28.69
CA ARG A 357 2.89 26.50 -28.70
C ARG A 357 1.86 25.50 -28.15
N ASP A 358 1.05 25.94 -27.18
CA ASP A 358 0.01 25.14 -26.54
C ASP A 358 -1.02 24.67 -27.59
N ARG A 359 -0.78 23.51 -28.21
CA ARG A 359 -1.89 22.76 -28.82
C ARG A 359 -2.65 22.11 -27.67
N PRO A 360 -3.95 22.38 -27.50
CA PRO A 360 -4.73 21.72 -26.47
C PRO A 360 -4.60 20.21 -26.71
N TYR A 361 -4.10 19.50 -25.69
CA TYR A 361 -4.07 18.05 -25.70
C TYR A 361 -5.53 17.60 -25.56
N HIS A 362 -6.23 17.50 -26.68
CA HIS A 362 -7.49 16.78 -26.72
C HIS A 362 -7.12 15.32 -26.61
N ALA A 363 -7.10 14.80 -25.37
CA ALA A 363 -7.17 13.37 -25.17
C ALA A 363 -8.33 12.88 -26.05
N PRO A 364 -8.10 11.97 -27.00
CA PRO A 364 -9.16 11.48 -27.86
C PRO A 364 -10.29 11.06 -26.93
N ARG A 365 -11.42 11.76 -27.03
CA ARG A 365 -12.61 11.37 -26.29
C ARG A 365 -12.81 9.92 -26.71
N PRO A 366 -12.86 8.94 -25.79
CA PRO A 366 -13.07 7.55 -26.17
C PRO A 366 -14.28 7.58 -27.09
N GLN A 367 -14.05 7.32 -28.38
CA GLN A 367 -15.15 7.23 -29.31
C GLN A 367 -15.96 6.10 -28.72
N HIS A 368 -17.18 6.44 -28.30
CA HIS A 368 -18.15 5.46 -27.89
C HIS A 368 -18.42 4.71 -29.19
N SER A 369 -17.56 3.73 -29.49
CA SER A 369 -17.76 2.81 -30.57
C SER A 369 -19.06 2.15 -30.19
N SER A 370 -20.14 2.66 -30.77
CA SER A 370 -21.43 2.03 -30.79
C SER A 370 -21.23 0.75 -31.60
N MET A 371 -20.53 -0.22 -31.01
CA MET A 371 -20.84 -1.62 -31.19
C MET A 371 -22.20 -1.81 -30.53
N LEU A 372 -23.23 -1.24 -31.14
CA LEU A 372 -24.50 -1.94 -31.18
C LEU A 372 -24.15 -3.26 -31.84
N PRO A 373 -24.30 -4.41 -31.16
CA PRO A 373 -24.38 -5.65 -31.90
C PRO A 373 -25.52 -5.46 -32.89
N SER A 374 -25.18 -5.42 -34.18
CA SER A 374 -26.17 -5.51 -35.23
C SER A 374 -26.86 -6.84 -35.02
N ALA A 375 -28.01 -6.81 -34.34
CA ALA A 375 -28.95 -7.90 -34.27
C ALA A 375 -29.61 -8.02 -35.66
N HIS A 376 -28.82 -8.45 -36.64
CA HIS A 376 -29.30 -8.91 -37.91
C HIS A 376 -28.86 -10.36 -38.09
N GLY A 377 -29.82 -11.23 -37.79
CA GLY A 377 -30.14 -12.42 -38.56
C GLY A 377 -28.96 -13.31 -38.96
N ALA A 378 -28.70 -14.32 -38.14
CA ALA A 378 -28.20 -15.58 -38.63
C ALA A 378 -28.98 -16.70 -37.93
N GLU A 379 -30.17 -17.00 -38.45
CA GLU A 379 -30.70 -18.35 -38.40
C GLU A 379 -29.71 -19.25 -39.14
N THR A 380 -28.80 -19.91 -38.41
CA THR A 380 -28.02 -21.02 -38.97
C THR A 380 -28.70 -22.32 -38.59
N ASN A 381 -29.41 -22.85 -39.57
CA ASN A 381 -29.84 -24.24 -39.65
C ASN A 381 -28.66 -25.18 -39.34
N PHE A 382 -28.82 -25.96 -38.28
CA PHE A 382 -27.94 -27.06 -37.93
C PHE A 382 -28.11 -28.17 -38.97
N SER A 383 -27.26 -28.16 -39.99
CA SER A 383 -27.20 -29.20 -41.02
C SER A 383 -25.98 -30.08 -40.74
N LEU A 384 -26.25 -31.31 -40.29
CA LEU A 384 -25.31 -32.42 -40.21
C LEU A 384 -24.84 -32.83 -41.60
N VAL A 385 -23.61 -32.49 -41.98
CA VAL A 385 -22.83 -33.13 -43.07
C VAL A 385 -21.37 -32.92 -42.67
N GLY A 386 -20.57 -33.94 -42.39
CA GLY A 386 -20.25 -35.04 -43.28
C GLY A 386 -18.79 -34.89 -43.63
N GLU A 387 -17.96 -35.57 -42.84
CA GLU A 387 -16.51 -35.68 -42.97
C GLU A 387 -16.13 -36.16 -44.37
N LYS A 388 -15.34 -35.37 -45.09
CA LYS A 388 -14.64 -35.83 -46.29
C LYS A 388 -13.25 -35.19 -46.35
N SER A 389 -12.28 -36.01 -45.94
CA SER A 389 -10.86 -35.90 -46.28
C SER A 389 -10.69 -35.95 -47.79
N ASP A 390 -9.86 -35.08 -48.37
CA ASP A 390 -8.93 -35.35 -49.49
C ASP A 390 -8.27 -34.05 -50.01
N GLY A 391 -6.95 -34.09 -50.18
CA GLY A 391 -6.26 -33.41 -51.29
C GLY A 391 -5.50 -32.11 -51.04
N LEU A 392 -4.19 -32.22 -50.76
CA LEU A 392 -3.12 -31.38 -51.37
C LEU A 392 -3.03 -31.75 -52.88
N PRO A 393 -2.40 -31.00 -53.83
CA PRO A 393 -1.32 -30.03 -53.63
C PRO A 393 -1.29 -28.78 -54.56
N ASP A 394 -0.23 -27.99 -54.36
CA ASP A 394 0.53 -27.13 -55.28
C ASP A 394 -0.10 -25.88 -55.91
N GLY A 395 0.66 -24.77 -55.82
CA GLY A 395 0.69 -23.76 -56.88
C GLY A 395 0.95 -22.31 -56.46
N ALA A 396 2.17 -21.85 -56.77
CA ALA A 396 2.50 -20.52 -57.31
C ALA A 396 2.45 -19.26 -56.41
N GLU A 397 3.65 -18.76 -56.06
CA GLU A 397 4.30 -17.63 -56.77
C GLU A 397 3.40 -16.40 -57.07
N ASP A 398 3.58 -15.29 -56.35
CA ASP A 398 4.26 -14.08 -56.86
C ASP A 398 4.18 -12.85 -55.91
N ASP A 399 5.29 -12.13 -55.88
CA ASP A 399 5.49 -10.68 -55.78
C ASP A 399 4.59 -9.77 -54.90
N ALA A 400 5.24 -9.01 -54.00
CA ALA A 400 5.56 -7.59 -54.25
C ALA A 400 5.76 -6.77 -52.95
N GLN A 401 6.89 -6.05 -52.89
CA GLN A 401 7.06 -4.65 -52.48
C GLN A 401 6.25 -4.18 -51.25
N GLY A 402 6.85 -3.90 -50.11
CA GLY A 402 7.82 -2.81 -49.95
C GLY A 402 7.11 -1.49 -49.72
N HIS A 403 7.02 -1.03 -48.47
CA HIS A 403 6.97 0.40 -48.17
C HIS A 403 7.48 0.69 -46.76
N ILE A 404 8.65 1.34 -46.77
CA ILE A 404 9.24 2.16 -45.73
C ILE A 404 8.27 3.31 -45.41
N TYR A 405 7.97 3.55 -44.13
CA TYR A 405 8.09 4.84 -43.43
C TYR A 405 7.88 4.66 -41.92
#